data_AF-A0A3N5XN15-F1
#
_entry.id   AF-A0A3N5XN15-F1
#
_cell.length_a   1.000
_cell.length_b   1.000
_cell.length_c   1.000
_cell.angle_alpha   90.00
_cell.angle_beta   90.00
_cell.angle_gamma   90.00
#
_symmetry.space_group_name_H-M   'P 1'
#
loop_
_entity.id
_entity.type
_entity.pdbx_description
1 polymer ?
#
loop_
_entity_poly.entity_id
_entity_poly.type
_entity_poly.pdbx_seq_one_letter_code
_entity_poly.pdbx_strand_id
1 'polypeptide(L)'
;MSRGFVLAASMVVCLTWSLLGQANYESLAEEKGIDTGYRLKVKADWIYVNASVWDPRKRASVVGLRKEDFVIYEDGQSRAIDACLASEAPFHLLLLLDVSGSTSGFIQLIREAAVKFSEQLKPEDRVALVKFHSQVAMIQPFTNNREAVKSAVAEIRSEGSTAFYDAALAAVDAFRGIEGRKALVIFSDGADNQLVDATKGSKATFQEVCEAVRATDCLIYTVLLLPYEPDRNRDVALYQAQQQMHLLAEETGGRSFKPRKAKDLAGVYGEIANDLRYIYTLTFTPGFEGPGGWRELRVEIPKREGLITRCRKGYSSGETLRAED
;
A
#
# COMPACT_ATOMS: atom_id res chain seq x y z
N MET A 1 -37.13 65.03 -34.97
CA MET A 1 -37.42 63.63 -35.37
C MET A 1 -37.32 62.80 -34.09
N SER A 2 -38.38 62.70 -33.28
CA SER A 2 -39.45 61.66 -33.35
C SER A 2 -38.86 60.25 -33.10
N ARG A 3 -39.19 59.45 -32.09
CA ARG A 3 -40.29 59.27 -31.11
C ARG A 3 -39.70 58.35 -30.00
N GLY A 4 -40.16 58.22 -28.76
CA GLY A 4 -41.31 58.71 -28.02
C GLY A 4 -41.28 58.06 -26.62
N PHE A 5 -41.84 58.79 -25.64
CA PHE A 5 -42.11 58.45 -24.23
C PHE A 5 -43.02 57.21 -24.06
N VAL A 6 -43.15 56.56 -22.89
CA VAL A 6 -44.13 56.83 -21.79
C VAL A 6 -43.87 55.78 -20.67
N LEU A 7 -43.49 56.16 -19.43
CA LEU A 7 -44.30 56.38 -18.19
C LEU A 7 -44.98 55.10 -17.62
N ALA A 8 -44.60 54.66 -16.40
CA ALA A 8 -45.35 54.82 -15.11
C ALA A 8 -46.43 53.75 -14.90
N ALA A 9 -46.93 53.37 -13.73
CA ALA A 9 -46.61 53.51 -12.31
C ALA A 9 -47.48 52.47 -11.58
N SER A 10 -47.08 52.09 -10.38
CA SER A 10 -47.76 51.20 -9.43
C SER A 10 -49.12 51.71 -8.94
N MET A 11 -49.87 50.81 -8.24
CA MET A 11 -51.02 50.98 -7.30
C MET A 11 -52.28 50.22 -7.80
N VAL A 12 -53.13 49.52 -7.03
CA VAL A 12 -53.56 49.58 -5.60
C VAL A 12 -54.48 48.33 -5.38
N VAL A 13 -54.29 47.51 -4.33
CA VAL A 13 -55.05 47.46 -3.06
C VAL A 13 -56.31 46.55 -3.03
N CYS A 14 -56.20 45.55 -2.14
CA CYS A 14 -57.12 45.05 -1.10
C CYS A 14 -58.58 44.59 -1.36
N LEU A 15 -58.80 43.39 -0.78
CA LEU A 15 -59.86 42.98 0.16
C LEU A 15 -61.33 43.05 -0.28
N THR A 16 -61.96 41.87 -0.32
CA THR A 16 -63.24 41.65 0.38
C THR A 16 -63.36 40.23 0.94
N TRP A 17 -63.76 40.16 2.21
CA TRP A 17 -64.22 39.00 2.97
C TRP A 17 -65.40 38.26 2.32
N SER A 18 -65.51 36.94 2.57
CA SER A 18 -66.71 36.36 3.19
C SER A 18 -66.50 34.89 3.57
N LEU A 19 -66.80 34.63 4.85
CA LEU A 19 -66.82 33.36 5.57
C LEU A 19 -68.01 32.44 5.18
N LEU A 20 -67.87 31.16 5.55
CA LEU A 20 -68.86 30.06 5.65
C LEU A 20 -69.24 29.41 4.31
N GLY A 21 -69.19 28.09 4.11
CA GLY A 21 -68.98 26.96 4.99
C GLY A 21 -69.20 25.69 4.18
N GLN A 22 -68.40 24.68 4.49
CA GLN A 22 -68.61 23.23 4.31
C GLN A 22 -69.03 22.64 2.93
N ALA A 23 -68.22 21.64 2.58
CA ALA A 23 -68.56 20.41 1.86
C ALA A 23 -68.36 20.38 0.34
N ASN A 24 -67.48 19.45 -0.04
CA ASN A 24 -67.39 18.73 -1.31
C ASN A 24 -66.94 19.54 -2.55
N TYR A 25 -65.64 19.45 -2.84
CA TYR A 25 -65.18 19.31 -4.22
C TYR A 25 -63.96 18.37 -4.24
N GLU A 26 -64.27 17.07 -4.33
CA GLU A 26 -63.45 16.14 -5.09
C GLU A 26 -63.34 16.64 -6.54
N SER A 27 -62.22 16.29 -7.17
CA SER A 27 -61.93 16.33 -8.61
C SER A 27 -61.22 17.57 -9.18
N LEU A 28 -60.12 17.23 -9.88
CA LEU A 28 -59.44 17.96 -10.97
C LEU A 28 -58.30 18.91 -10.59
N ALA A 29 -57.14 18.30 -10.31
CA ALA A 29 -55.87 18.70 -10.94
C ALA A 29 -55.00 17.45 -11.11
N GLU A 30 -55.37 16.62 -12.09
CA GLU A 30 -54.55 15.53 -12.59
C GLU A 30 -53.66 16.11 -13.69
N GLU A 31 -52.37 16.34 -13.39
CA GLU A 31 -51.35 16.57 -14.41
C GLU A 31 -50.24 15.52 -14.22
N LYS A 32 -50.14 14.63 -15.21
CA LYS A 32 -49.27 13.46 -15.24
C LYS A 32 -47.79 13.86 -15.20
N GLY A 33 -47.14 13.63 -14.05
CA GLY A 33 -45.70 13.39 -13.97
C GLY A 33 -45.45 11.88 -13.91
N ILE A 34 -44.72 11.33 -14.88
CA ILE A 34 -44.26 9.93 -14.82
C ILE A 34 -43.26 9.83 -13.66
N ASP A 35 -43.66 9.14 -12.59
CA ASP A 35 -42.77 8.68 -11.52
C ASP A 35 -41.86 7.57 -12.08
N THR A 36 -40.73 7.94 -12.68
CA THR A 36 -39.64 6.99 -12.86
C THR A 36 -38.96 6.83 -11.50
N GLY A 37 -39.56 6.01 -10.63
CA GLY A 37 -39.10 5.69 -9.27
C GLY A 37 -37.74 4.98 -9.19
N TYR A 38 -36.80 5.29 -10.07
CA TYR A 38 -35.43 4.81 -10.02
C TYR A 38 -34.56 5.77 -9.22
N ARG A 39 -34.43 5.51 -7.91
CA ARG A 39 -33.28 5.98 -7.14
C ARG A 39 -32.18 4.93 -7.23
N LEU A 40 -31.22 5.15 -8.12
CA LEU A 40 -30.02 4.32 -8.22
C LEU A 40 -29.11 4.61 -7.01
N LYS A 41 -29.22 3.82 -5.94
CA LYS A 41 -28.18 3.75 -4.90
C LYS A 41 -27.08 2.83 -5.40
N VAL A 42 -26.07 3.37 -6.08
CA VAL A 42 -24.85 2.61 -6.39
C VAL A 42 -23.93 2.69 -5.18
N LYS A 43 -23.91 1.65 -4.35
CA LYS A 43 -22.83 1.42 -3.41
C LYS A 43 -21.79 0.56 -4.14
N ALA A 44 -20.93 1.20 -4.93
CA ALA A 44 -19.85 0.50 -5.61
C ALA A 44 -18.60 0.57 -4.72
N ASP A 45 -18.38 -0.48 -3.94
CA ASP A 45 -17.13 -0.66 -3.20
C ASP A 45 -16.05 -1.09 -4.21
N TRP A 46 -15.44 -0.12 -4.90
CA TRP A 46 -14.32 -0.41 -5.79
C TRP A 46 -13.10 -0.85 -4.98
N ILE A 47 -12.47 -1.93 -5.43
CA ILE A 47 -11.21 -2.39 -4.87
C ILE A 47 -10.06 -1.90 -5.75
N TYR A 48 -9.08 -1.26 -5.11
CA TYR A 48 -7.87 -0.79 -5.75
C TYR A 48 -6.75 -1.82 -5.55
N VAL A 49 -6.09 -2.21 -6.64
CA VAL A 49 -4.96 -3.14 -6.64
C VAL A 49 -3.78 -2.44 -7.26
N ASN A 50 -2.74 -2.24 -6.46
CA ASN A 50 -1.44 -1.77 -6.96
C ASN A 50 -0.70 -2.96 -7.58
N ALA A 51 -0.33 -2.82 -8.84
CA ALA A 51 0.41 -3.83 -9.59
C ALA A 51 1.68 -3.22 -10.21
N SER A 52 2.80 -3.94 -10.10
CA SER A 52 4.01 -3.66 -10.87
C SER A 52 4.19 -4.73 -11.95
N VAL A 53 4.84 -4.34 -13.05
CA VAL A 53 5.09 -5.22 -14.19
C VAL A 53 6.57 -5.18 -14.51
N TRP A 54 7.21 -6.35 -14.54
CA TRP A 54 8.64 -6.48 -14.73
C TRP A 54 8.96 -7.26 -16.01
N ASP A 55 9.88 -6.72 -16.81
CA ASP A 55 10.48 -7.41 -17.95
C ASP A 55 11.81 -8.04 -17.53
N PRO A 56 11.89 -9.37 -17.34
CA PRO A 56 13.11 -10.05 -16.94
C PRO A 56 14.21 -9.96 -17.99
N ARG A 57 13.88 -9.77 -19.28
CA ARG A 57 14.87 -9.66 -20.37
C ARG A 57 15.56 -8.31 -20.34
N LYS A 58 14.80 -7.24 -20.08
CA LYS A 58 15.33 -5.87 -19.99
C LYS A 58 15.82 -5.49 -18.60
N ARG A 59 15.47 -6.30 -17.59
CA ARG A 59 15.67 -6.00 -16.17
C ARG A 59 15.14 -4.60 -15.81
N ALA A 60 13.89 -4.34 -16.21
CA ALA A 60 13.24 -3.05 -15.96
C ALA A 60 11.73 -3.20 -15.78
N SER A 61 11.12 -2.25 -15.07
CA SER A 61 9.68 -2.15 -14.94
C SER A 61 9.06 -1.69 -16.28
N VAL A 62 7.92 -2.25 -16.64
CA VAL A 62 7.23 -1.98 -17.92
C VAL A 62 6.24 -0.85 -17.74
N VAL A 63 6.42 0.22 -18.50
CA VAL A 63 5.53 1.40 -18.52
C VAL A 63 4.63 1.43 -19.76
N GLY A 64 3.55 2.20 -19.71
CA GLY A 64 2.67 2.45 -20.85
C GLY A 64 1.65 1.35 -21.17
N LEU A 65 1.42 0.42 -20.24
CA LEU A 65 0.34 -0.56 -20.35
C LEU A 65 -1.01 0.11 -20.10
N ARG A 66 -2.06 -0.43 -20.74
CA ARG A 66 -3.44 0.06 -20.62
C ARG A 66 -4.30 -0.97 -19.91
N LYS A 67 -5.50 -0.60 -19.47
CA LYS A 67 -6.39 -1.53 -18.76
C LYS A 67 -6.69 -2.81 -19.55
N GLU A 68 -6.70 -2.74 -20.88
CA GLU A 68 -6.98 -3.88 -21.77
C GLU A 68 -5.83 -4.89 -21.84
N ASP A 69 -4.65 -4.53 -21.34
CA ASP A 69 -3.51 -5.44 -21.22
C ASP A 69 -3.67 -6.35 -20.00
N PHE A 70 -4.40 -5.92 -18.98
CA PHE A 70 -4.49 -6.60 -17.69
C PHE A 70 -5.78 -7.41 -17.54
N VAL A 71 -5.71 -8.47 -16.73
CA VAL A 71 -6.86 -9.22 -16.20
C VAL A 71 -6.65 -9.41 -14.69
N ILE A 72 -7.69 -9.14 -13.90
CA ILE A 72 -7.71 -9.46 -12.47
C ILE A 72 -8.47 -10.75 -12.28
N TYR A 73 -7.93 -11.65 -11.46
CA TYR A 73 -8.62 -12.83 -10.96
C TYR A 73 -8.90 -12.63 -9.48
N GLU A 74 -10.16 -12.75 -9.10
CA GLU A 74 -10.65 -12.79 -7.72
C GLU A 74 -11.14 -14.21 -7.43
N ASP A 75 -10.52 -14.90 -6.47
CA ASP A 75 -10.82 -16.31 -6.15
C ASP A 75 -10.84 -17.20 -7.41
N GLY A 76 -9.90 -16.95 -8.33
CA GLY A 76 -9.78 -17.65 -9.62
C GLY A 76 -10.77 -17.20 -10.71
N GLN A 77 -11.74 -16.35 -10.40
CA GLN A 77 -12.70 -15.81 -11.38
C GLN A 77 -12.19 -14.53 -12.02
N SER A 78 -12.26 -14.45 -13.36
CA SER A 78 -11.86 -13.25 -14.09
C SER A 78 -12.79 -12.08 -13.81
N ARG A 79 -12.21 -10.92 -13.53
CA ARG A 79 -12.86 -9.62 -13.34
C ARG A 79 -12.37 -8.63 -14.38
N ALA A 80 -13.29 -7.83 -14.90
CA ALA A 80 -12.97 -6.72 -15.77
C ALA A 80 -12.33 -5.59 -14.95
N ILE A 81 -11.39 -4.88 -15.56
CA ILE A 81 -10.77 -3.71 -14.95
C ILE A 81 -11.56 -2.48 -15.33
N ASP A 82 -12.07 -1.78 -14.32
CA ASP A 82 -12.88 -0.58 -14.47
C ASP A 82 -11.99 0.61 -14.85
N ALA A 83 -10.87 0.79 -14.15
CA ALA A 83 -9.86 1.80 -14.42
C ALA A 83 -8.44 1.28 -14.23
N CYS A 84 -7.50 1.84 -14.99
CA CYS A 84 -6.06 1.63 -14.83
C CYS A 84 -5.39 2.99 -14.82
N LEU A 85 -4.83 3.36 -13.68
CA LEU A 85 -4.08 4.59 -13.51
C LEU A 85 -2.59 4.25 -13.49
N ALA A 86 -1.90 4.68 -14.54
CA ALA A 86 -0.44 4.64 -14.60
C ALA A 86 0.07 6.04 -14.25
N SER A 87 0.50 6.24 -13.00
CA SER A 87 1.08 7.52 -12.59
C SER A 87 2.46 7.30 -11.99
N GLU A 88 3.36 8.24 -12.29
CA GLU A 88 4.53 8.46 -11.46
C GLU A 88 4.08 9.28 -10.26
N ALA A 89 4.30 8.77 -9.04
CA ALA A 89 3.93 9.46 -7.81
C ALA A 89 5.07 9.36 -6.78
N PRO A 90 5.21 10.37 -5.90
CA PRO A 90 6.13 10.29 -4.78
C PRO A 90 5.81 9.11 -3.87
N PHE A 91 6.83 8.64 -3.15
CA PHE A 91 6.68 7.57 -2.17
C PHE A 91 7.36 7.88 -0.83
N HIS A 92 6.82 7.24 0.20
CA HIS A 92 7.36 7.19 1.55
C HIS A 92 8.02 5.83 1.76
N LEU A 93 9.33 5.85 1.97
CA LEU A 93 10.15 4.66 2.17
C LEU A 93 10.61 4.57 3.63
N LEU A 94 10.38 3.43 4.28
CA LEU A 94 10.97 3.15 5.58
C LEU A 94 12.01 2.05 5.43
N LEU A 95 13.23 2.30 5.89
CA LEU A 95 14.28 1.30 5.99
C LEU A 95 14.29 0.75 7.42
N LEU A 96 13.92 -0.52 7.59
CA LEU A 96 13.99 -1.23 8.85
C LEU A 96 15.31 -2.01 8.90
N LEU A 97 16.21 -1.58 9.78
CA LEU A 97 17.60 -2.00 9.83
C LEU A 97 17.83 -2.89 11.05
N ASP A 98 18.05 -4.18 10.81
CA ASP A 98 18.46 -5.12 11.85
C ASP A 98 19.92 -4.89 12.20
N VAL A 99 20.14 -4.46 13.43
CA VAL A 99 21.46 -4.20 13.98
C VAL A 99 21.79 -5.20 15.09
N SER A 100 21.19 -6.38 15.09
CA SER A 100 21.48 -7.44 16.05
C SER A 100 22.89 -8.03 15.90
N GLY A 101 23.28 -8.87 16.85
CA GLY A 101 24.58 -9.54 16.82
C GLY A 101 24.82 -10.40 15.57
N SER A 102 23.77 -11.05 15.03
CA SER A 102 23.88 -11.91 13.84
C SER A 102 24.13 -11.12 12.56
N THR A 103 23.69 -9.86 12.50
CA THR A 103 23.91 -8.97 11.35
C THR A 103 25.19 -8.12 11.46
N SER A 104 26.01 -8.33 12.51
CA SER A 104 27.23 -7.54 12.77
C SER A 104 28.20 -7.48 11.58
N GLY A 105 28.35 -8.58 10.83
CA GLY A 105 29.16 -8.63 9.60
C GLY A 105 28.62 -7.79 8.44
N PHE A 106 27.38 -7.31 8.53
CA PHE A 106 26.66 -6.56 7.50
C PHE A 106 26.43 -5.10 7.87
N ILE A 107 26.94 -4.59 8.99
CA ILE A 107 26.68 -3.19 9.40
C ILE A 107 27.14 -2.18 8.34
N GLN A 108 28.32 -2.38 7.74
CA GLN A 108 28.78 -1.48 6.67
C GLN A 108 27.86 -1.56 5.45
N LEU A 109 27.43 -2.77 5.10
CA LEU A 109 26.49 -3.00 4.02
C LEU A 109 25.16 -2.27 4.25
N ILE A 110 24.63 -2.33 5.48
CA ILE A 110 23.40 -1.62 5.90
C ILE A 110 23.56 -0.11 5.78
N ARG A 111 24.66 0.45 6.31
CA ARG A 111 24.92 1.90 6.26
C ARG A 111 25.04 2.38 4.81
N GLU A 112 25.84 1.69 4.01
CA GLU A 112 26.02 2.00 2.59
C GLU A 112 24.69 1.93 1.84
N ALA A 113 23.87 0.89 2.11
CA ALA A 113 22.56 0.76 1.51
C ALA A 113 21.68 1.97 1.84
N ALA A 114 21.53 2.33 3.12
CA ALA A 114 20.69 3.47 3.52
C ALA A 114 21.13 4.80 2.88
N VAL A 115 22.44 5.05 2.77
CA VAL A 115 22.97 6.21 2.04
C VAL A 115 22.59 6.13 0.57
N LYS A 116 22.81 4.97 -0.09
CA LYS A 116 22.45 4.77 -1.49
C LYS A 116 20.95 4.92 -1.76
N PHE A 117 20.10 4.48 -0.84
CA PHE A 117 18.66 4.73 -0.90
C PHE A 117 18.37 6.24 -0.94
N SER A 118 18.99 7.02 -0.04
CA SER A 118 18.78 8.48 0.00
C SER A 118 19.31 9.24 -1.22
N GLU A 119 20.39 8.77 -1.85
CA GLU A 119 21.02 9.42 -3.01
C GLU A 119 20.14 9.45 -4.25
N GLN A 120 19.16 8.54 -4.29
CA GLN A 120 18.37 8.24 -5.47
C GLN A 120 16.90 8.63 -5.32
N LEU A 121 16.54 9.19 -4.16
CA LEU A 121 15.26 9.85 -3.95
C LEU A 121 15.18 11.11 -4.79
N LYS A 122 13.99 11.32 -5.39
CA LYS A 122 13.61 12.62 -5.96
C LYS A 122 13.23 13.60 -4.84
N PRO A 123 13.17 14.91 -5.12
CA PRO A 123 12.85 15.93 -4.11
C PRO A 123 11.53 15.69 -3.35
N GLU A 124 10.55 15.08 -3.99
CA GLU A 124 9.23 14.74 -3.46
C GLU A 124 9.18 13.42 -2.68
N ASP A 125 10.17 12.53 -2.84
CA ASP A 125 10.24 11.26 -2.12
C ASP A 125 10.72 11.50 -0.67
N ARG A 126 10.37 10.60 0.24
CA ARG A 126 10.79 10.67 1.66
C ARG A 126 11.32 9.33 2.13
N VAL A 127 12.36 9.34 2.96
CA VAL A 127 12.90 8.15 3.63
C VAL A 127 12.94 8.33 5.14
N ALA A 128 12.52 7.29 5.88
CA ALA A 128 12.71 7.15 7.31
C ALA A 128 13.62 5.96 7.60
N LEU A 129 14.33 6.02 8.72
CA LEU A 129 15.22 4.95 9.19
C LEU A 129 14.80 4.50 10.58
N VAL A 130 14.55 3.21 10.72
CA VAL A 130 14.31 2.54 12.00
C VAL A 130 15.40 1.49 12.17
N LYS A 131 16.06 1.49 13.33
CA LYS A 131 16.93 0.37 13.71
C LYS A 131 16.22 -0.51 14.72
N PHE A 132 16.58 -1.79 14.74
CA PHE A 132 16.12 -2.67 15.80
C PHE A 132 17.16 -3.72 16.20
N HIS A 133 17.03 -4.15 17.45
CA HIS A 133 17.63 -5.34 18.04
C HIS A 133 16.56 -5.94 18.97
N SER A 134 16.79 -5.99 20.28
CA SER A 134 15.76 -6.20 21.31
C SER A 134 14.78 -5.03 21.47
N GLN A 135 15.10 -3.85 20.95
CA GLN A 135 14.25 -2.66 20.98
C GLN A 135 14.17 -2.05 19.58
N VAL A 136 13.06 -1.37 19.31
CA VAL A 136 12.81 -0.66 18.05
C VAL A 136 13.03 0.83 18.29
N ALA A 137 13.83 1.47 17.43
CA ALA A 137 14.10 2.91 17.54
C ALA A 137 14.07 3.59 16.18
N MET A 138 13.24 4.63 16.05
CA MET A 138 13.29 5.57 14.94
C MET A 138 14.54 6.43 15.10
N ILE A 139 15.52 6.27 14.20
CA ILE A 139 16.76 7.05 14.23
C ILE A 139 16.70 8.26 13.30
N GLN A 140 15.81 8.24 12.30
CA GLN A 140 15.56 9.36 11.40
C GLN A 140 14.11 9.33 10.92
N PRO A 141 13.27 10.30 11.33
CA PRO A 141 11.94 10.48 10.75
C PRO A 141 11.99 10.78 9.25
N PHE A 142 10.85 10.61 8.56
CA PHE A 142 10.73 10.83 7.11
C PHE A 142 11.35 12.16 6.66
N THR A 143 12.34 12.06 5.79
CA THR A 143 13.11 13.20 5.29
C THR A 143 13.52 12.99 3.83
N ASN A 144 13.81 14.07 3.13
CA ASN A 144 14.54 14.04 1.85
C ASN A 144 15.97 14.58 2.00
N ASN A 145 16.41 14.87 3.23
CA ASN A 145 17.74 15.37 3.53
C ASN A 145 18.76 14.20 3.59
N ARG A 146 19.61 14.12 2.57
CA ARG A 146 20.66 13.10 2.44
C ARG A 146 21.72 13.17 3.55
N GLU A 147 22.07 14.37 4.01
CA GLU A 147 23.08 14.53 5.07
C GLU A 147 22.53 14.10 6.43
N ALA A 148 21.23 14.29 6.68
CA ALA A 148 20.57 13.76 7.87
C ALA A 148 20.60 12.23 7.89
N VAL A 149 20.31 11.58 6.74
CA VAL A 149 20.42 10.12 6.59
C VAL A 149 21.86 9.63 6.84
N LYS A 150 22.86 10.25 6.21
CA LYS A 150 24.28 9.90 6.41
C LYS A 150 24.70 10.00 7.88
N SER A 151 24.29 11.07 8.55
CA SER A 151 24.60 11.30 9.97
C SER A 151 23.93 10.23 10.85
N ALA A 152 22.66 9.93 10.61
CA ALA A 152 21.91 8.94 11.38
C ALA A 152 22.52 7.53 11.26
N VAL A 153 22.97 7.12 10.06
CA VAL A 153 23.54 5.78 9.86
C VAL A 153 24.97 5.65 10.36
N ALA A 154 25.72 6.75 10.47
CA ALA A 154 27.09 6.75 10.96
C ALA A 154 27.18 6.23 12.41
N GLU A 155 26.14 6.44 13.21
CA GLU A 155 26.06 6.03 14.62
C GLU A 155 25.53 4.60 14.83
N ILE A 156 25.06 3.93 13.78
CA ILE A 156 24.56 2.55 13.88
C ILE A 156 25.67 1.62 14.36
N ARG A 157 25.44 0.81 15.39
CA ARG A 157 26.35 -0.24 15.85
C ARG A 157 25.55 -1.53 16.00
N SER A 158 26.22 -2.67 15.91
CA SER A 158 25.59 -3.96 16.16
C SER A 158 25.44 -4.21 17.66
N GLU A 159 24.27 -4.64 18.12
CA GLU A 159 23.91 -4.76 19.52
C GLU A 159 22.97 -5.96 19.76
N GLY A 160 23.28 -6.78 20.76
CA GLY A 160 22.30 -7.61 21.46
C GLY A 160 21.52 -8.65 20.64
N SER A 161 20.31 -8.91 21.12
CA SER A 161 19.35 -9.91 20.65
C SER A 161 18.39 -9.33 19.59
N THR A 162 17.43 -10.10 19.09
CA THR A 162 16.59 -9.75 17.94
C THR A 162 15.10 -9.95 18.24
N ALA A 163 14.33 -8.85 18.19
CA ALA A 163 12.87 -8.82 18.29
C ALA A 163 12.28 -8.37 16.94
N PHE A 164 12.34 -9.27 15.95
CA PHE A 164 11.98 -9.01 14.57
C PHE A 164 10.49 -8.75 14.38
N TYR A 165 9.61 -9.55 15.00
CA TYR A 165 8.17 -9.40 14.83
C TYR A 165 7.64 -8.06 15.38
N ASP A 166 8.10 -7.66 16.56
CA ASP A 166 7.76 -6.36 17.15
C ASP A 166 8.26 -5.21 16.25
N ALA A 167 9.46 -5.35 15.68
CA ALA A 167 10.03 -4.38 14.75
C ALA A 167 9.24 -4.27 13.45
N ALA A 168 8.79 -5.40 12.87
CA ALA A 168 7.97 -5.42 11.66
C ALA A 168 6.62 -4.74 11.90
N LEU A 169 5.96 -5.02 13.03
CA LEU A 169 4.71 -4.35 13.40
C LEU A 169 4.89 -2.85 13.59
N ALA A 170 5.92 -2.42 14.33
CA ALA A 170 6.22 -1.02 14.54
C ALA A 170 6.55 -0.30 13.22
N ALA A 171 7.21 -0.96 12.28
CA ALA A 171 7.52 -0.41 10.96
C ALA A 171 6.26 -0.23 10.10
N VAL A 172 5.33 -1.18 10.11
CA VAL A 172 4.03 -1.03 9.44
C VAL A 172 3.23 0.11 10.10
N ASP A 173 3.26 0.19 11.43
CA ASP A 173 2.54 1.22 12.18
C ASP A 173 3.10 2.63 11.96
N ALA A 174 4.39 2.77 11.71
CA ALA A 174 5.04 4.04 11.39
C ALA A 174 4.49 4.71 10.11
N PHE A 175 3.73 3.98 9.29
CA PHE A 175 3.01 4.52 8.13
C PHE A 175 1.59 4.98 8.43
N ARG A 176 1.09 4.81 9.66
CA ARG A 176 -0.25 5.25 10.05
C ARG A 176 -0.38 6.77 9.86
N GLY A 177 -1.43 7.19 9.16
CA GLY A 177 -1.67 8.60 8.83
C GLY A 177 -0.78 9.16 7.71
N ILE A 178 0.09 8.34 7.10
CA ILE A 178 0.85 8.73 5.90
C ILE A 178 0.04 8.37 4.66
N GLU A 179 -0.32 9.39 3.91
CA GLU A 179 -0.98 9.26 2.61
C GLU A 179 0.02 8.97 1.49
N GLY A 180 -0.49 8.44 0.37
CA GLY A 180 0.32 8.14 -0.80
C GLY A 180 1.03 6.78 -0.73
N ARG A 181 1.98 6.59 -1.65
CA ARG A 181 2.66 5.29 -1.82
C ARG A 181 3.62 5.04 -0.66
N LYS A 182 3.53 3.85 -0.07
CA LYS A 182 4.32 3.44 1.08
C LYS A 182 5.11 2.18 0.76
N ALA A 183 6.35 2.16 1.21
CA ALA A 183 7.25 1.04 1.01
C ALA A 183 8.11 0.78 2.23
N LEU A 184 8.17 -0.46 2.67
CA LEU A 184 9.03 -0.92 3.75
C LEU A 184 10.13 -1.79 3.16
N VAL A 185 11.38 -1.48 3.45
CA VAL A 185 12.52 -2.34 3.12
C VAL A 185 13.14 -2.84 4.40
N ILE A 186 13.08 -4.15 4.60
CA ILE A 186 13.59 -4.85 5.79
C ILE A 186 14.96 -5.42 5.48
N PHE A 187 15.99 -5.00 6.22
CA PHE A 187 17.33 -5.57 6.21
C PHE A 187 17.50 -6.42 7.44
N SER A 188 17.48 -7.75 7.31
CA SER A 188 17.57 -8.68 8.44
C SER A 188 17.94 -10.08 7.95
N ASP A 189 18.38 -10.95 8.85
CA ASP A 189 18.38 -12.40 8.62
C ASP A 189 17.00 -13.04 8.89
N GLY A 190 16.07 -12.26 9.45
CA GLY A 190 14.68 -12.59 9.77
C GLY A 190 14.50 -13.32 11.09
N ALA A 191 15.60 -13.59 11.82
CA ALA A 191 15.57 -14.46 12.98
C ALA A 191 15.03 -13.73 14.21
N ASP A 192 13.79 -14.02 14.58
CA ASP A 192 13.29 -13.66 15.91
C ASP A 192 13.82 -14.65 16.96
N ASN A 193 14.23 -14.16 18.14
CA ASN A 193 14.66 -15.09 19.20
C ASN A 193 13.53 -16.03 19.67
N GLN A 194 12.25 -15.68 19.47
CA GLN A 194 11.12 -16.59 19.71
C GLN A 194 11.23 -17.91 18.93
N LEU A 195 11.92 -17.92 17.78
CA LEU A 195 12.12 -19.13 16.97
C LEU A 195 13.02 -20.16 17.65
N VAL A 196 13.85 -19.73 18.60
CA VAL A 196 14.75 -20.60 19.38
C VAL A 196 14.18 -20.83 20.79
N ASP A 197 13.64 -19.77 21.41
CA ASP A 197 13.08 -19.79 22.75
C ASP A 197 11.87 -18.85 22.80
N ALA A 198 10.66 -19.42 22.87
CA ALA A 198 9.40 -18.69 22.83
C ALA A 198 9.21 -17.68 23.99
N THR A 199 10.08 -17.71 25.02
CA THR A 199 10.05 -16.75 26.13
C THR A 199 10.93 -15.52 25.91
N LYS A 200 11.66 -15.47 24.78
CA LYS A 200 12.59 -14.39 24.41
C LYS A 200 12.24 -13.82 23.05
N GLY A 201 12.77 -12.63 22.75
CA GLY A 201 12.57 -11.97 21.47
C GLY A 201 11.34 -11.08 21.51
N SER A 202 10.55 -11.12 20.43
CA SER A 202 9.34 -10.31 20.31
C SER A 202 8.28 -10.69 21.35
N LYS A 203 7.31 -9.80 21.56
CA LYS A 203 6.06 -10.14 22.24
C LYS A 203 5.01 -10.62 21.24
N ALA A 204 4.99 -10.02 20.06
CA ALA A 204 4.12 -10.43 18.98
C ALA A 204 4.52 -11.80 18.43
N THR A 205 3.57 -12.42 17.75
CA THR A 205 3.72 -13.65 16.98
C THR A 205 3.89 -13.32 15.51
N PHE A 206 4.47 -14.25 14.75
CA PHE A 206 4.55 -14.11 13.30
C PHE A 206 3.17 -14.03 12.62
N GLN A 207 2.15 -14.65 13.21
CA GLN A 207 0.78 -14.58 12.68
C GLN A 207 0.23 -13.15 12.76
N GLU A 208 0.41 -12.46 13.88
CA GLU A 208 -0.02 -11.07 14.04
C GLU A 208 0.70 -10.15 13.04
N VAL A 209 1.99 -10.41 12.76
CA VAL A 209 2.73 -9.70 11.69
C VAL A 209 2.07 -9.93 10.34
N CYS A 210 1.75 -11.18 9.99
CA CYS A 210 1.11 -11.50 8.71
C CYS A 210 -0.27 -10.82 8.57
N GLU A 211 -1.05 -10.77 9.63
CA GLU A 211 -2.36 -10.10 9.65
C GLU A 211 -2.19 -8.58 9.42
N ALA A 212 -1.26 -7.93 10.11
CA ALA A 212 -0.95 -6.52 9.90
C ALA A 212 -0.42 -6.24 8.47
N VAL A 213 0.42 -7.13 7.94
CA VAL A 213 0.96 -7.04 6.57
C VAL A 213 -0.12 -7.24 5.50
N ARG A 214 -1.14 -8.06 5.75
CA ARG A 214 -2.28 -8.21 4.82
C ARG A 214 -3.23 -7.02 4.87
N ALA A 215 -3.34 -6.37 6.03
CA ALA A 215 -4.19 -5.20 6.22
C ALA A 215 -3.57 -3.90 5.66
N THR A 216 -2.24 -3.81 5.59
CA THR A 216 -1.56 -2.61 5.08
C THR A 216 -1.62 -2.49 3.55
N ASP A 217 -1.52 -1.26 3.07
CA ASP A 217 -1.30 -0.86 1.68
C ASP A 217 0.19 -0.60 1.36
N CYS A 218 1.08 -0.86 2.33
CA CYS A 218 2.53 -0.73 2.19
C CYS A 218 3.13 -1.90 1.39
N LEU A 219 3.99 -1.60 0.42
CA LEU A 219 4.78 -2.61 -0.29
C LEU A 219 6.01 -3.01 0.53
N ILE A 220 6.15 -4.31 0.81
CA ILE A 220 7.25 -4.81 1.65
C ILE A 220 8.29 -5.49 0.78
N TYR A 221 9.52 -5.00 0.86
CA TYR A 221 10.70 -5.63 0.31
C TYR A 221 11.60 -6.13 1.44
N THR A 222 12.30 -7.20 1.14
CA THR A 222 13.02 -7.97 2.14
C THR A 222 14.42 -8.23 1.62
N VAL A 223 15.42 -7.88 2.40
CA VAL A 223 16.84 -8.00 2.08
C VAL A 223 17.46 -8.91 3.10
N LEU A 224 17.65 -10.16 2.71
CA LEU A 224 18.16 -11.24 3.55
C LEU A 224 19.67 -11.08 3.76
N LEU A 225 20.07 -10.84 5.00
CA LEU A 225 21.45 -10.66 5.45
C LEU A 225 21.99 -11.95 6.07
N LEU A 226 22.36 -12.88 5.23
CA LEU A 226 22.70 -14.24 5.65
C LEU A 226 24.21 -14.42 5.72
N PRO A 227 24.80 -14.75 6.89
CA PRO A 227 26.24 -15.00 6.99
C PRO A 227 26.67 -16.24 6.21
N TYR A 228 25.75 -17.19 6.01
CA TYR A 228 25.91 -18.39 5.21
C TYR A 228 24.53 -18.86 4.71
N GLU A 229 24.50 -19.78 3.73
CA GLU A 229 23.24 -20.42 3.31
C GLU A 229 22.85 -21.49 4.35
N PRO A 230 21.72 -21.34 5.08
CA PRO A 230 21.33 -22.28 6.11
C PRO A 230 20.90 -23.61 5.51
N ASP A 231 21.27 -24.68 6.20
CA ASP A 231 20.75 -26.01 5.91
C ASP A 231 19.43 -26.22 6.64
N ARG A 232 18.38 -26.68 5.94
CA ARG A 232 17.04 -26.85 6.52
C ARG A 232 17.01 -27.77 7.74
N ASN A 233 17.92 -28.75 7.83
CA ASN A 233 17.94 -29.72 8.92
C ASN A 233 18.84 -29.26 10.08
N ARG A 234 19.88 -28.45 9.81
CA ARG A 234 20.82 -27.98 10.83
C ARG A 234 20.47 -26.61 11.40
N ASP A 235 19.93 -25.73 10.57
CA ASP A 235 19.66 -24.32 10.86
C ASP A 235 18.16 -24.03 10.79
N VAL A 236 17.34 -24.87 11.44
CA VAL A 236 15.86 -24.85 11.33
C VAL A 236 15.28 -23.45 11.57
N ALA A 237 15.74 -22.75 12.62
CA ALA A 237 15.26 -21.42 12.96
C ALA A 237 15.60 -20.38 11.88
N LEU A 238 16.84 -20.40 11.35
CA LEU A 238 17.27 -19.47 10.31
C LEU A 238 16.59 -19.80 8.97
N TYR A 239 16.37 -21.08 8.65
CA TYR A 239 15.58 -21.46 7.49
C TYR A 239 14.13 -20.97 7.61
N GLN A 240 13.50 -21.12 8.78
CA GLN A 240 12.16 -20.61 9.05
C GLN A 240 12.08 -19.08 8.93
N ALA A 241 13.03 -18.36 9.52
CA ALA A 241 13.18 -16.91 9.41
C ALA A 241 13.22 -16.43 7.95
N GLN A 242 13.97 -17.13 7.09
CA GLN A 242 14.01 -16.82 5.66
C GLN A 242 12.65 -17.00 4.98
N GLN A 243 11.93 -18.08 5.28
CA GLN A 243 10.59 -18.31 4.72
C GLN A 243 9.62 -17.24 5.20
N GLN A 244 9.71 -16.83 6.46
CA GLN A 244 8.90 -15.76 7.03
C GLN A 244 9.16 -14.43 6.32
N MET A 245 10.42 -14.02 6.15
CA MET A 245 10.77 -12.81 5.39
C MET A 245 10.31 -12.89 3.93
N HIS A 246 10.43 -14.05 3.28
CA HIS A 246 9.92 -14.21 1.93
C HIS A 246 8.40 -14.01 1.88
N LEU A 247 7.67 -14.62 2.81
CA LEU A 247 6.22 -14.51 2.90
C LEU A 247 5.76 -13.07 3.08
N LEU A 248 6.36 -12.30 4.01
CA LEU A 248 5.98 -10.89 4.25
C LEU A 248 6.08 -10.04 2.97
N ALA A 249 7.12 -10.25 2.16
CA ALA A 249 7.28 -9.54 0.90
C ALA A 249 6.23 -9.96 -0.13
N GLU A 250 5.96 -11.26 -0.26
CA GLU A 250 5.01 -11.76 -1.24
C GLU A 250 3.56 -11.34 -0.94
N GLU A 251 3.14 -11.29 0.32
CA GLU A 251 1.76 -10.91 0.72
C GLU A 251 1.37 -9.53 0.18
N THR A 252 2.34 -8.62 0.06
CA THR A 252 2.13 -7.24 -0.41
C THR A 252 2.41 -7.07 -1.90
N GLY A 253 2.96 -8.08 -2.58
CA GLY A 253 3.43 -7.97 -3.97
C GLY A 253 4.83 -7.37 -4.13
N GLY A 254 5.58 -7.26 -3.03
CA GLY A 254 6.99 -6.90 -3.04
C GLY A 254 7.91 -8.07 -3.37
N ARG A 255 9.18 -7.99 -2.96
CA ARG A 255 10.22 -8.99 -3.31
C ARG A 255 11.19 -9.24 -2.16
N SER A 256 11.70 -10.47 -2.11
CA SER A 256 12.84 -10.83 -1.28
C SER A 256 14.12 -10.89 -2.13
N PHE A 257 15.20 -10.33 -1.60
CA PHE A 257 16.51 -10.24 -2.20
C PHE A 257 17.56 -10.87 -1.27
N LYS A 258 18.53 -11.56 -1.87
CA LYS A 258 19.66 -12.19 -1.16
C LYS A 258 20.98 -11.62 -1.68
N PRO A 259 21.38 -10.41 -1.29
CA PRO A 259 22.65 -9.82 -1.72
C PRO A 259 23.83 -10.60 -1.14
N ARG A 260 24.90 -10.78 -1.92
CA ARG A 260 26.16 -11.36 -1.41
C ARG A 260 27.21 -10.29 -1.09
N LYS A 261 27.06 -9.09 -1.66
CA LYS A 261 27.98 -7.94 -1.50
C LYS A 261 27.26 -6.61 -1.73
N ALA A 262 27.91 -5.51 -1.33
CA ALA A 262 27.39 -4.14 -1.51
C ALA A 262 27.00 -3.79 -2.95
N LYS A 263 27.77 -4.26 -3.94
CA LYS A 263 27.45 -4.05 -5.35
C LYS A 263 26.10 -4.65 -5.74
N ASP A 264 25.70 -5.77 -5.12
CA ASP A 264 24.42 -6.41 -5.43
C ASP A 264 23.27 -5.56 -4.88
N LEU A 265 23.46 -4.93 -3.71
CA LEU A 265 22.47 -4.02 -3.12
C LEU A 265 22.23 -2.75 -3.92
N ALA A 266 23.25 -2.21 -4.58
CA ALA A 266 23.07 -1.05 -5.45
C ALA A 266 22.12 -1.36 -6.62
N GLY A 267 22.16 -2.58 -7.16
CA GLY A 267 21.20 -3.05 -8.16
C GLY A 267 19.79 -3.22 -7.58
N VAL A 268 19.70 -3.84 -6.40
CA VAL A 268 18.42 -4.02 -5.67
C VAL A 268 17.72 -2.69 -5.42
N TYR A 269 18.48 -1.67 -5.03
CA TYR A 269 17.94 -0.31 -4.86
C TYR A 269 17.22 0.18 -6.11
N GLY A 270 17.91 0.15 -7.26
CA GLY A 270 17.36 0.66 -8.51
C GLY A 270 16.10 -0.13 -8.92
N GLU A 271 16.07 -1.43 -8.66
CA GLU A 271 14.89 -2.26 -8.88
C GLU A 271 13.73 -1.85 -7.96
N ILE A 272 13.95 -1.68 -6.66
CA ILE A 272 12.91 -1.26 -5.71
C ILE A 272 12.39 0.14 -6.05
N ALA A 273 13.28 1.11 -6.28
CA ALA A 273 12.87 2.48 -6.62
C ALA A 273 12.07 2.55 -7.92
N ASN A 274 12.42 1.73 -8.92
CA ASN A 274 11.64 1.62 -10.15
C ASN A 274 10.28 0.97 -9.90
N ASP A 275 10.23 -0.12 -9.11
CA ASP A 275 8.97 -0.79 -8.78
C ASP A 275 8.00 0.14 -8.03
N LEU A 276 8.50 1.01 -7.14
CA LEU A 276 7.69 1.99 -6.40
C LEU A 276 7.21 3.18 -7.26
N ARG A 277 8.05 3.58 -8.22
CA ARG A 277 7.76 4.70 -9.11
C ARG A 277 6.74 4.33 -10.19
N TYR A 278 6.85 3.12 -10.73
CA TYR A 278 6.03 2.63 -11.84
C TYR A 278 5.04 1.56 -11.38
N ILE A 279 4.00 2.00 -10.69
CA ILE A 279 2.87 1.17 -10.25
C ILE A 279 1.65 1.52 -11.10
N TYR A 280 0.92 0.49 -11.51
CA TYR A 280 -0.44 0.60 -12.04
C TYR A 280 -1.42 0.44 -10.89
N THR A 281 -2.26 1.44 -10.66
CA THR A 281 -3.42 1.30 -9.78
C THR A 281 -4.60 0.83 -10.62
N LEU A 282 -4.94 -0.44 -10.46
CA LEU A 282 -6.06 -1.09 -11.13
C LEU A 282 -7.29 -1.03 -10.23
N THR A 283 -8.46 -0.74 -10.79
CA THR A 283 -9.72 -0.82 -10.05
C THR A 283 -10.60 -1.90 -10.67
N PHE A 284 -11.31 -2.63 -9.81
CA PHE A 284 -12.34 -3.55 -10.25
C PHE A 284 -13.49 -3.58 -9.24
N THR A 285 -14.65 -3.97 -9.74
CA THR A 285 -15.84 -4.25 -8.93
C THR A 285 -15.80 -5.71 -8.47
N PRO A 286 -15.78 -5.98 -7.16
CA PRO A 286 -15.86 -7.34 -6.63
C PRO A 286 -17.13 -8.06 -7.05
N GLY A 287 -17.06 -9.38 -7.23
CA GLY A 287 -18.23 -10.15 -7.65
C GLY A 287 -18.97 -10.88 -6.54
N PHE A 288 -18.90 -10.42 -5.29
CA PHE A 288 -19.55 -11.10 -4.15
C PHE A 288 -20.78 -10.34 -3.63
N GLU A 289 -21.81 -11.10 -3.29
CA GLU A 289 -22.98 -10.66 -2.53
C GLU A 289 -23.09 -11.56 -1.29
N GLY A 290 -22.35 -11.27 -0.21
CA GLY A 290 -22.29 -12.14 0.97
C GLY A 290 -21.46 -11.59 2.12
N PRO A 291 -21.38 -12.31 3.27
CA PRO A 291 -20.55 -11.88 4.40
C PRO A 291 -19.09 -11.76 3.98
N GLY A 292 -18.41 -10.79 4.59
CA GLY A 292 -17.01 -10.48 4.33
C GLY A 292 -16.05 -11.65 4.54
N GLY A 293 -14.84 -11.55 4.00
CA GLY A 293 -13.78 -12.54 4.17
C GLY A 293 -12.59 -12.29 3.26
N TRP A 294 -11.51 -13.06 3.46
CA TRP A 294 -10.32 -12.99 2.60
C TRP A 294 -10.65 -13.43 1.17
N ARG A 295 -10.15 -12.65 0.20
CA ARG A 295 -10.30 -12.88 -1.24
C ARG A 295 -8.92 -12.91 -1.87
N GLU A 296 -8.63 -13.98 -2.60
CA GLU A 296 -7.38 -14.12 -3.32
C GLU A 296 -7.39 -13.23 -4.57
N LEU A 297 -6.28 -12.53 -4.81
CA LEU A 297 -6.07 -11.67 -5.96
C LEU A 297 -4.88 -12.15 -6.76
N ARG A 298 -5.06 -12.14 -8.08
CA ARG A 298 -3.97 -12.34 -9.04
C ARG A 298 -4.17 -11.43 -10.24
N VAL A 299 -3.11 -10.74 -10.63
CA VAL A 299 -3.10 -9.87 -11.82
C VAL A 299 -2.27 -10.55 -12.90
N GLU A 300 -2.77 -10.60 -14.13
CA GLU A 300 -2.05 -11.15 -15.28
C GLU A 300 -2.08 -10.20 -16.47
N ILE A 301 -1.16 -10.41 -17.41
CA ILE A 301 -1.09 -9.69 -18.70
C ILE A 301 -1.08 -10.73 -19.83
N PRO A 302 -2.22 -11.36 -20.15
CA PRO A 302 -2.26 -12.50 -21.06
C PRO A 302 -1.79 -12.18 -22.49
N LYS A 303 -1.84 -10.89 -22.89
CA LYS A 303 -1.41 -10.43 -24.21
C LYS A 303 0.10 -10.18 -24.34
N ARG A 304 0.87 -10.29 -23.25
CA ARG A 304 2.31 -9.98 -23.23
C ARG A 304 3.09 -11.09 -22.54
N GLU A 305 3.47 -12.10 -23.32
CA GLU A 305 4.24 -13.24 -22.81
C GLU A 305 5.61 -12.82 -22.23
N GLY A 306 6.01 -13.49 -21.15
CA GLY A 306 7.32 -13.31 -20.52
C GLY A 306 7.42 -12.10 -19.58
N LEU A 307 6.36 -11.30 -19.44
CA LEU A 307 6.28 -10.27 -18.40
C LEU A 307 5.82 -10.88 -17.07
N ILE A 308 6.35 -10.35 -15.97
CA ILE A 308 6.01 -10.78 -14.62
C ILE A 308 5.19 -9.68 -13.95
N THR A 309 3.96 -9.98 -13.59
CA THR A 309 3.11 -9.12 -12.76
C THR A 309 3.35 -9.40 -11.28
N ARG A 310 3.26 -8.36 -10.46
CA ARG A 310 3.25 -8.49 -9.00
C ARG A 310 2.20 -7.57 -8.40
N CYS A 311 1.43 -8.11 -7.46
CA CYS A 311 0.41 -7.39 -6.71
C CYS A 311 0.25 -8.07 -5.34
N ARG A 312 -0.47 -7.43 -4.43
CA ARG A 312 -0.92 -8.07 -3.19
C ARG A 312 -1.65 -9.39 -3.47
N LYS A 313 -1.49 -10.38 -2.60
CA LYS A 313 -2.09 -11.72 -2.74
C LYS A 313 -3.60 -11.76 -2.54
N GLY A 314 -4.16 -10.73 -1.93
CA GLY A 314 -5.58 -10.71 -1.62
C GLY A 314 -5.98 -9.52 -0.75
N TYR A 315 -7.27 -9.43 -0.48
CA TYR A 315 -7.85 -8.39 0.38
C TYR A 315 -8.95 -8.98 1.27
N SER A 316 -9.24 -8.34 2.39
CA SER A 316 -10.39 -8.70 3.21
C SER A 316 -11.61 -7.92 2.74
N SER A 317 -12.66 -8.61 2.34
CA SER A 317 -13.93 -7.99 2.00
C SER A 317 -14.82 -7.84 3.25
N GLY A 318 -15.64 -6.79 3.32
CA GLY A 318 -16.64 -6.62 4.39
C GLY A 318 -16.24 -5.79 5.61
N GLU A 319 -14.97 -5.41 5.76
CA GLU A 319 -14.59 -4.31 6.65
C GLU A 319 -14.76 -3.01 5.90
N THR A 320 -15.93 -2.39 6.08
CA THR A 320 -16.11 -0.99 5.68
C THR A 320 -15.04 -0.19 6.41
N LEU A 321 -14.09 0.41 5.68
CA LEU A 321 -13.36 1.57 6.17
C LEU A 321 -14.43 2.59 6.55
N ARG A 322 -14.83 2.58 7.82
CA ARG A 322 -15.56 3.70 8.41
C ARG A 322 -14.55 4.83 8.37
N ALA A 323 -14.65 5.67 7.35
CA ALA A 323 -14.17 7.04 7.49
C ALA A 323 -14.85 7.57 8.75
N GLU A 324 -14.06 7.82 9.78
CA GLU A 324 -14.53 8.46 11.00
C GLU A 324 -15.09 9.83 10.61
N ASP A 325 -16.30 10.12 11.10
CA ASP A 325 -17.05 11.36 10.91
C ASP A 325 -16.34 12.60 11.49
#